data_AF-A0AAN6RZZ2-F1
#
_entry.id   AF-A0AAN6RZZ2-F1
#
_cell.length_a   1.000
_cell.length_b   1.000
_cell.length_c   1.000
_cell.angle_alpha   90.00
_cell.angle_beta   90.00
_cell.angle_gamma   90.00
#
_symmetry.space_group_name_H-M   'P 1'
#
loop_
_entity.id
_entity.type
_entity.pdbx_description
1 polymer ?
#
loop_
_entity_poly.entity_id
_entity_poly.type
_entity_poly.pdbx_seq_one_letter_code
_entity_poly.pdbx_strand_id
1 'polypeptide(L)'
;MNPLPKLDLTLTPLRHPASCVSLSLPLLNLLDAVLPKPPTTTFSVGSGTGLLEALFLARYPHRASAGSFMGIEVATPKGTRPVNRFLPQDNVIVVPGSWALPDDELLGNDTEALLFVYPRQPSLVKAYLNSQNVKVVVWIGPKCDLDAFVPTLLDWGELDQEGIEEDQTGKVVEGGEAIMVFRRKGEIVPQLEIDKI
;
A
#
# COMPACT_ATOMS: atom_id res chain seq x y z
N MET A 1 19.07 -6.53 -7.23
CA MET A 1 18.32 -5.29 -6.90
C MET A 1 19.15 -4.10 -7.32
N ASN A 2 18.51 -3.06 -7.84
CA ASN A 2 19.19 -1.79 -8.09
C ASN A 2 19.36 -1.01 -6.78
N PRO A 3 20.43 -0.22 -6.61
CA PRO A 3 20.53 0.69 -5.47
C PRO A 3 19.34 1.66 -5.49
N LEU A 4 18.83 2.00 -4.30
CA LEU A 4 17.79 3.02 -4.20
C LEU A 4 18.31 4.36 -4.74
N PRO A 5 17.50 5.10 -5.52
CA PRO A 5 17.88 6.43 -5.95
C PRO A 5 18.09 7.32 -4.72
N LYS A 6 19.06 8.24 -4.79
CA LYS A 6 19.21 9.29 -3.78
C LYS A 6 18.06 10.29 -3.96
N LEU A 7 17.04 10.17 -3.13
CA LEU A 7 15.90 11.08 -3.11
C LEU A 7 15.95 11.90 -1.82
N ASP A 8 15.82 13.22 -1.98
CA ASP A 8 15.59 14.12 -0.85
C ASP A 8 14.09 14.11 -0.54
N LEU A 9 13.65 13.08 0.19
CA LEU A 9 12.26 12.99 0.64
C LEU A 9 12.04 14.05 1.74
N THR A 10 11.09 14.94 1.50
CA THR A 10 10.74 16.03 2.43
C THR A 10 9.27 15.94 2.83
N LEU A 11 8.77 16.97 3.50
CA LEU A 11 7.33 17.15 3.77
C LEU A 11 6.52 17.50 2.51
N THR A 12 7.19 17.73 1.38
CA THR A 12 6.58 18.02 0.09
C THR A 12 6.66 16.77 -0.81
N PRO A 13 5.53 16.31 -1.38
CA PRO A 13 5.49 15.24 -2.36
C PRO A 13 6.38 15.51 -3.57
N LEU A 14 7.05 14.46 -4.03
CA LEU A 14 7.92 14.47 -5.20
C LEU A 14 7.49 13.39 -6.19
N ARG A 15 7.16 13.78 -7.41
CA ARG A 15 6.98 12.82 -8.51
C ARG A 15 8.33 12.24 -8.93
N HIS A 16 8.38 10.94 -9.09
CA HIS A 16 9.57 10.25 -9.59
C HIS A 16 9.22 9.32 -10.76
N PRO A 17 9.99 9.27 -11.86
CA PRO A 17 9.65 8.45 -13.04
C PRO A 17 9.52 6.93 -12.79
N ALA A 18 10.03 6.45 -11.66
CA ALA A 18 9.92 5.05 -11.26
C ALA A 18 8.80 4.79 -10.22
N SER A 19 8.01 5.79 -9.84
CA SER A 19 6.88 5.63 -8.92
C SER A 19 5.61 6.22 -9.54
N CYS A 20 4.51 5.46 -9.50
CA CYS A 20 3.21 5.95 -9.96
C CYS A 20 2.59 6.94 -8.96
N VAL A 21 2.90 6.79 -7.67
CA VAL A 21 2.54 7.75 -6.63
C VAL A 21 3.67 8.75 -6.41
N SER A 22 3.33 9.99 -6.08
CA SER A 22 4.27 10.93 -5.49
C SER A 22 4.83 10.43 -4.15
N LEU A 23 6.10 10.71 -3.89
CA LEU A 23 6.83 10.21 -2.73
C LEU A 23 7.06 11.35 -1.74
N SER A 24 6.76 11.14 -0.46
CA SER A 24 6.92 12.14 0.59
C SER A 24 7.24 11.45 1.93
N LEU A 25 7.85 12.19 2.88
CA LEU A 25 8.00 11.67 4.25
C LEU A 25 6.65 11.44 4.95
N PRO A 26 5.64 12.34 4.83
CA PRO A 26 4.33 12.09 5.40
C PRO A 26 3.66 10.81 4.87
N LEU A 27 3.83 10.47 3.58
CA LEU A 27 3.34 9.20 3.03
C LEU A 27 3.97 8.00 3.73
N LEU A 28 5.30 7.98 3.85
CA LEU A 28 5.99 6.86 4.50
C LEU A 28 5.62 6.77 5.99
N ASN A 29 5.50 7.90 6.69
CA ASN A 29 5.08 7.95 8.09
C ASN A 29 3.64 7.44 8.27
N LEU A 30 2.71 7.83 7.39
CA LEU A 30 1.33 7.38 7.44
C LEU A 30 1.27 5.85 7.26
N LEU A 31 1.98 5.31 6.27
CA LEU A 31 2.05 3.86 6.04
C LEU A 31 2.61 3.13 7.28
N ASP A 32 3.64 3.67 7.94
CA ASP A 32 4.17 3.08 9.18
C ASP A 32 3.22 3.26 10.37
N ALA A 33 2.34 4.25 10.38
CA ALA A 33 1.36 4.41 11.45
C ALA A 33 0.18 3.43 11.30
N VAL A 34 -0.30 3.20 10.07
CA VAL A 34 -1.57 2.50 9.84
C VAL A 34 -1.42 1.01 9.55
N LEU A 35 -0.32 0.60 8.90
CA LEU A 35 -0.11 -0.79 8.52
C LEU A 35 0.25 -1.65 9.73
N PRO A 36 -0.28 -2.89 9.81
CA PRO A 36 0.01 -3.82 10.90
C PRO A 36 1.49 -4.22 10.86
N LYS A 37 2.07 -4.41 12.06
CA LYS A 37 3.49 -4.74 12.21
C LYS A 37 3.72 -6.24 11.95
N PRO A 38 4.96 -6.66 11.63
CA PRO A 38 5.30 -8.09 11.62
C PRO A 38 4.89 -8.78 12.93
N PRO A 39 4.50 -10.07 12.90
CA PRO A 39 4.72 -11.03 11.80
C PRO A 39 3.65 -11.01 10.70
N THR A 40 2.67 -10.12 10.76
CA THR A 40 1.62 -10.02 9.74
C THR A 40 2.16 -9.53 8.39
N THR A 41 1.46 -9.89 7.33
CA THR A 41 1.81 -9.57 5.94
C THR A 41 0.99 -8.40 5.42
N THR A 42 1.68 -7.44 4.79
CA THR A 42 1.06 -6.42 3.94
C THR A 42 1.33 -6.73 2.47
N PHE A 43 0.29 -6.70 1.64
CA PHE A 43 0.43 -6.76 0.18
C PHE A 43 0.27 -5.38 -0.46
N SER A 44 1.30 -4.91 -1.17
CA SER A 44 1.25 -3.73 -2.03
C SER A 44 0.85 -4.13 -3.45
N VAL A 45 -0.43 -3.95 -3.78
CA VAL A 45 -1.02 -4.27 -5.08
C VAL A 45 -0.76 -3.14 -6.06
N GLY A 46 -0.08 -3.44 -7.18
CA GLY A 46 0.36 -2.42 -8.14
C GLY A 46 1.72 -1.82 -7.79
N SER A 47 2.61 -2.63 -7.21
CA SER A 47 3.94 -2.20 -6.73
C SER A 47 4.87 -1.64 -7.81
N GLY A 48 4.59 -1.90 -9.10
CA GLY A 48 5.29 -1.29 -10.22
C GLY A 48 6.78 -1.59 -10.19
N THR A 49 7.61 -0.54 -10.09
CA THR A 49 9.07 -0.73 -10.01
C THR A 49 9.55 -1.13 -8.62
N GLY A 50 8.68 -1.14 -7.61
CA GLY A 50 8.99 -1.42 -6.21
C GLY A 50 9.62 -0.24 -5.46
N LEU A 51 9.61 0.97 -6.03
CA LEU A 51 10.34 2.11 -5.45
C LEU A 51 9.71 2.58 -4.12
N LEU A 52 8.38 2.70 -4.05
CA LEU A 52 7.69 3.13 -2.84
C LEU A 52 8.00 2.17 -1.69
N GLU A 53 7.86 0.88 -1.96
CA GLU A 53 8.01 -0.19 -0.98
C GLU A 53 9.46 -0.31 -0.53
N ALA A 54 10.42 -0.24 -1.45
CA ALA A 54 11.83 -0.29 -1.10
C ALA A 54 12.27 0.93 -0.27
N LEU A 55 11.74 2.12 -0.55
CA LEU A 55 11.96 3.31 0.29
C LEU A 55 11.33 3.16 1.67
N PHE A 56 10.10 2.62 1.74
CA PHE A 56 9.42 2.34 2.99
C PHE A 56 10.23 1.37 3.88
N LEU A 57 10.67 0.25 3.32
CA LEU A 57 11.47 -0.75 4.05
C LEU A 57 12.86 -0.22 4.46
N ALA A 58 13.49 0.59 3.61
CA ALA A 58 14.77 1.24 3.96
C ALA A 58 14.61 2.26 5.09
N ARG A 59 13.47 2.97 5.13
CA ARG A 59 13.15 3.97 6.16
C ARG A 59 12.80 3.33 7.50
N TYR A 60 12.10 2.19 7.47
CA TYR A 60 11.60 1.48 8.64
C TYR A 60 12.09 0.01 8.67
N PRO A 61 13.34 -0.25 9.07
CA PRO A 61 13.89 -1.60 9.11
C PRO A 61 13.09 -2.59 9.97
N HIS A 62 12.35 -2.12 10.99
CA HIS A 62 11.45 -2.95 11.79
C HIS A 62 10.29 -3.55 10.98
N ARG A 63 10.04 -3.06 9.76
CA ARG A 63 9.06 -3.58 8.79
C ARG A 63 9.64 -4.66 7.88
N ALA A 64 10.95 -4.86 7.87
CA ALA A 64 11.66 -5.70 6.91
C ALA A 64 11.82 -7.17 7.37
N SER A 65 10.84 -7.71 8.09
CA SER A 65 10.82 -9.15 8.36
C SER A 65 10.55 -9.91 7.06
N ALA A 66 11.09 -11.14 6.94
CA ALA A 66 10.79 -11.98 5.80
C ALA A 66 9.26 -12.18 5.67
N GLY A 67 8.72 -11.91 4.48
CA GLY A 67 7.29 -12.05 4.18
C GLY A 67 6.38 -10.92 4.70
N SER A 68 6.82 -10.01 5.57
CA SER A 68 5.90 -9.03 6.18
C SER A 68 5.45 -7.92 5.24
N PHE A 69 6.12 -7.73 4.11
CA PHE A 69 5.75 -6.75 3.10
C PHE A 69 6.08 -7.28 1.70
N MET A 70 5.05 -7.55 0.89
CA MET A 70 5.20 -8.12 -0.44
C MET A 70 4.58 -7.18 -1.49
N GLY A 71 5.34 -6.90 -2.55
CA GLY A 71 4.82 -6.22 -3.73
C GLY A 71 4.13 -7.22 -4.67
N ILE A 72 2.94 -6.89 -5.15
CA ILE A 72 2.25 -7.63 -6.19
C ILE A 72 2.34 -6.82 -7.49
N GLU A 73 2.80 -7.45 -8.56
CA GLU A 73 2.94 -6.83 -9.88
C GLU A 73 2.57 -7.80 -11.00
N VAL A 74 2.12 -7.27 -12.13
CA VAL A 74 1.74 -8.08 -13.28
C VAL A 74 2.99 -8.60 -14.00
N ALA A 75 2.93 -9.86 -14.43
CA ALA A 75 3.97 -10.49 -15.24
C ALA A 75 4.21 -9.69 -16.52
N THR A 76 5.47 -9.43 -16.83
CA THR A 76 5.84 -8.85 -18.11
C THR A 76 5.89 -9.94 -19.19
N PRO A 77 5.69 -9.60 -20.48
CA PRO A 77 5.81 -10.57 -21.56
C PRO A 77 7.14 -11.32 -21.52
N LYS A 78 7.12 -12.60 -21.90
CA LYS A 78 8.33 -13.43 -21.94
C LYS A 78 9.43 -12.73 -22.73
N GLY A 79 10.65 -12.71 -22.18
CA GLY A 79 11.82 -12.08 -22.80
C GLY A 79 11.97 -10.58 -22.52
N THR A 80 11.08 -9.97 -21.73
CA THR A 80 11.23 -8.60 -21.26
C THR A 80 11.76 -8.54 -19.82
N ARG A 81 12.35 -7.41 -19.43
CA ARG A 81 12.81 -7.20 -18.06
C ARG A 81 11.60 -7.02 -17.12
N PRO A 82 11.63 -7.60 -15.90
CA PRO A 82 10.61 -7.34 -14.89
C PRO A 82 10.44 -5.84 -14.63
N VAL A 83 9.22 -5.42 -14.29
CA VAL A 83 8.94 -4.02 -13.92
C VAL A 83 9.65 -3.67 -12.61
N ASN A 84 9.59 -4.56 -11.61
CA ASN A 84 10.27 -4.37 -10.34
C ASN A 84 11.79 -4.25 -10.54
N ARG A 85 12.37 -3.21 -9.93
CA ARG A 85 13.79 -2.89 -9.95
C ARG A 85 14.39 -2.77 -8.55
N PHE A 86 13.56 -2.44 -7.56
CA PHE A 86 14.01 -1.98 -6.25
C PHE A 86 13.70 -2.98 -5.13
N LEU A 87 12.54 -3.65 -5.14
CA LEU A 87 12.25 -4.65 -4.12
C LEU A 87 13.13 -5.90 -4.28
N PRO A 88 13.52 -6.56 -3.17
CA PRO A 88 14.07 -7.91 -3.21
C PRO A 88 13.15 -8.88 -3.94
N GLN A 89 13.74 -9.85 -4.64
CA GLN A 89 12.95 -10.83 -5.40
C GLN A 89 12.03 -11.64 -4.47
N ASP A 90 12.49 -11.93 -3.25
CA ASP A 90 11.72 -12.65 -2.23
C ASP A 90 10.56 -11.82 -1.65
N ASN A 91 10.49 -10.52 -1.98
CA ASN A 91 9.43 -9.60 -1.59
C ASN A 91 8.51 -9.25 -2.76
N VAL A 92 8.55 -10.00 -3.87
CA VAL A 92 7.71 -9.75 -5.05
C VAL A 92 6.94 -11.00 -5.45
N ILE A 93 5.62 -10.84 -5.57
CA ILE A 93 4.71 -11.82 -6.14
C ILE A 93 4.30 -11.32 -7.53
N VAL A 94 4.43 -12.18 -8.53
CA VAL A 94 4.07 -11.85 -9.91
C VAL A 94 2.77 -12.56 -10.29
N VAL A 95 1.78 -11.79 -10.74
CA VAL A 95 0.47 -12.32 -11.15
C VAL A 95 0.32 -12.26 -12.68
N PRO A 96 -0.45 -13.18 -13.30
CA PRO A 96 -0.52 -13.28 -14.78
C PRO A 96 -1.26 -12.12 -15.47
N GLY A 97 -1.98 -11.28 -14.73
CA GLY A 97 -2.74 -10.17 -15.29
C GLY A 97 -3.29 -9.23 -14.23
N SER A 98 -3.79 -8.07 -14.65
CA SER A 98 -4.34 -7.03 -13.75
C SER A 98 -5.69 -7.40 -13.11
N TRP A 99 -6.19 -8.61 -13.38
CA TRP A 99 -7.40 -9.18 -12.80
C TRP A 99 -7.09 -10.34 -11.83
N ALA A 100 -5.82 -10.77 -11.78
CA ALA A 100 -5.43 -11.96 -11.05
C ALA A 100 -5.07 -11.61 -9.60
N LEU A 101 -5.35 -12.57 -8.73
CA LEU A 101 -4.93 -12.59 -7.34
C LEU A 101 -3.69 -13.49 -7.20
N PRO A 102 -2.85 -13.28 -6.18
CA PRO A 102 -1.90 -14.30 -5.74
C PRO A 102 -2.66 -15.52 -5.17
N ASP A 103 -1.94 -16.61 -4.91
CA ASP A 103 -2.53 -17.85 -4.40
C ASP A 103 -3.33 -17.62 -3.10
N ASP A 104 -4.50 -18.27 -2.98
CA ASP A 104 -5.44 -18.06 -1.86
C ASP A 104 -4.78 -18.32 -0.49
N GLU A 105 -3.83 -19.26 -0.40
CA GLU A 105 -3.08 -19.52 0.83
C GLU A 105 -2.25 -18.31 1.28
N LEU A 106 -1.70 -17.55 0.34
CA LEU A 106 -0.93 -16.33 0.61
C LEU A 106 -1.84 -15.20 1.08
N LEU A 107 -3.00 -15.02 0.44
CA LEU A 107 -4.00 -14.02 0.85
C LEU A 107 -4.72 -14.36 2.16
N GLY A 108 -4.81 -15.65 2.49
CA GLY A 108 -5.72 -16.16 3.50
C GLY A 108 -5.15 -16.25 4.91
N ASN A 109 -3.85 -16.53 5.09
CA ASN A 109 -3.34 -16.91 6.42
C ASN A 109 -2.80 -15.73 7.23
N ASP A 110 -1.89 -14.93 6.66
CA ASP A 110 -1.18 -13.89 7.43
C ASP A 110 -1.37 -12.47 6.89
N THR A 111 -2.20 -12.30 5.87
CA THR A 111 -2.42 -10.99 5.23
C THR A 111 -3.43 -10.16 6.02
N GLU A 112 -2.93 -9.20 6.81
CA GLU A 112 -3.77 -8.29 7.59
C GLU A 112 -3.93 -6.91 6.93
N ALA A 113 -3.14 -6.60 5.90
CA ALA A 113 -3.27 -5.33 5.20
C ALA A 113 -3.08 -5.42 3.69
N LEU A 114 -3.83 -4.55 3.01
CA LEU A 114 -3.73 -4.32 1.57
C LEU A 114 -3.38 -2.85 1.34
N LEU A 115 -2.32 -2.61 0.58
CA LEU A 115 -1.97 -1.31 0.04
C LEU A 115 -2.26 -1.34 -1.47
N PHE A 116 -3.33 -0.70 -1.92
CA PHE A 116 -3.62 -0.53 -3.34
C PHE A 116 -2.94 0.73 -3.87
N VAL A 117 -2.02 0.56 -4.81
CA VAL A 117 -1.33 1.65 -5.50
C VAL A 117 -1.83 1.72 -6.93
N TYR A 118 -2.61 2.75 -7.25
CA TYR A 118 -3.19 2.99 -8.58
C TYR A 118 -3.91 1.74 -9.15
N PRO A 119 -4.82 1.12 -8.38
CA PRO A 119 -5.52 -0.08 -8.85
C PRO A 119 -6.31 0.23 -10.13
N ARG A 120 -6.33 -0.72 -11.06
CA ARG A 120 -6.92 -0.51 -12.39
C ARG A 120 -8.44 -0.44 -12.41
N GLN A 121 -9.12 -1.17 -11.53
CA GLN A 121 -10.58 -1.27 -11.52
C GLN A 121 -11.13 -1.70 -10.15
N PRO A 122 -12.33 -1.23 -9.76
CA PRO A 122 -12.93 -1.56 -8.46
C PRO A 122 -13.20 -3.06 -8.26
N SER A 123 -13.47 -3.81 -9.34
CA SER A 123 -13.68 -5.26 -9.26
C SER A 123 -12.44 -6.02 -8.77
N LEU A 124 -11.23 -5.53 -9.09
CA LEU A 124 -9.99 -6.09 -8.56
C LEU A 124 -9.91 -5.87 -7.05
N VAL A 125 -10.16 -4.63 -6.61
CA VAL A 125 -10.17 -4.27 -5.19
C VAL A 125 -11.16 -5.17 -4.45
N LYS A 126 -12.41 -5.29 -4.94
CA LYS A 126 -13.42 -6.17 -4.37
C LYS A 126 -12.96 -7.63 -4.24
N ALA A 127 -12.22 -8.15 -5.22
CA ALA A 127 -11.72 -9.52 -5.19
C ALA A 127 -10.68 -9.73 -4.07
N TYR A 128 -9.74 -8.80 -3.88
CA TYR A 128 -8.79 -8.84 -2.76
C TYR A 128 -9.47 -8.68 -1.39
N LEU A 129 -10.50 -7.83 -1.30
CA LEU A 129 -11.25 -7.58 -0.06
C LEU A 129 -12.06 -8.78 0.45
N ASN A 130 -12.22 -9.84 -0.35
CA ASN A 130 -12.86 -11.08 0.10
C ASN A 130 -12.00 -11.87 1.11
N SER A 131 -10.71 -11.52 1.28
CA SER A 131 -9.86 -12.13 2.31
C SER A 131 -10.38 -11.85 3.71
N GLN A 132 -10.49 -12.90 4.52
CA GLN A 132 -11.06 -12.86 5.87
C GLN A 132 -10.11 -12.34 6.94
N ASN A 133 -8.83 -12.10 6.65
CA ASN A 133 -7.87 -11.64 7.65
C ASN A 133 -7.47 -10.18 7.46
N VAL A 134 -7.84 -9.55 6.35
CA VAL A 134 -7.53 -8.14 6.10
C VAL A 134 -8.28 -7.27 7.09
N LYS A 135 -7.54 -6.40 7.78
CA LYS A 135 -8.01 -5.44 8.79
C LYS A 135 -7.86 -4.00 8.32
N VAL A 136 -6.84 -3.75 7.51
CA VAL A 136 -6.44 -2.42 7.05
C VAL A 136 -6.36 -2.40 5.54
N VAL A 137 -6.99 -1.40 4.94
CA VAL A 137 -6.85 -1.12 3.50
C VAL A 137 -6.37 0.30 3.34
N VAL A 138 -5.26 0.47 2.65
CA VAL A 138 -4.80 1.77 2.18
C VAL A 138 -5.02 1.81 0.68
N TRP A 139 -5.77 2.79 0.21
CA TRP A 139 -5.94 3.06 -1.22
C TRP A 139 -5.19 4.33 -1.58
N ILE A 140 -4.41 4.30 -2.66
CA ILE A 140 -3.71 5.46 -3.21
C ILE A 140 -3.95 5.52 -4.71
N GLY A 141 -4.39 6.67 -5.22
CA GLY A 141 -4.66 6.84 -6.65
C GLY A 141 -5.07 8.26 -7.04
N PRO A 142 -5.45 8.47 -8.31
CA PRO A 142 -5.93 9.76 -8.79
C PRO A 142 -7.26 10.15 -8.14
N LYS A 143 -7.42 11.43 -7.77
CA LYS A 143 -8.68 11.93 -7.20
C LYS A 143 -9.90 11.71 -8.09
N CYS A 144 -9.72 11.77 -9.42
CA CYS A 144 -10.80 11.55 -10.38
C CYS A 144 -11.36 10.12 -10.38
N ASP A 145 -10.64 9.17 -9.77
CA ASP A 145 -11.06 7.77 -9.74
C ASP A 145 -11.83 7.43 -8.45
N LEU A 146 -11.83 8.33 -7.44
CA LEU A 146 -12.42 8.07 -6.12
C LEU A 146 -13.87 7.58 -6.23
N ASP A 147 -14.70 8.22 -7.05
CA ASP A 147 -16.12 7.86 -7.21
C ASP A 147 -16.33 6.40 -7.64
N ALA A 148 -15.36 5.81 -8.36
CA ALA A 148 -15.43 4.41 -8.78
C ALA A 148 -15.05 3.44 -7.65
N PHE A 149 -14.11 3.81 -6.77
CA PHE A 149 -13.55 2.91 -5.76
C PHE A 149 -14.20 3.04 -4.37
N VAL A 150 -14.56 4.27 -3.98
CA VAL A 150 -15.12 4.59 -2.65
C VAL A 150 -16.33 3.72 -2.28
N PRO A 151 -17.32 3.46 -3.17
CA PRO A 151 -18.44 2.58 -2.82
C PRO A 151 -18.00 1.15 -2.45
N THR A 152 -16.99 0.61 -3.13
CA THR A 152 -16.46 -0.73 -2.84
C THR A 152 -15.72 -0.77 -1.50
N LEU A 153 -14.94 0.28 -1.20
CA LEU A 153 -14.17 0.38 0.04
C LEU A 153 -15.08 0.61 1.26
N LEU A 154 -16.11 1.46 1.11
CA LEU A 154 -17.12 1.70 2.16
C LEU A 154 -18.08 0.52 2.38
N ASP A 155 -18.30 -0.34 1.38
CA ASP A 155 -19.03 -1.59 1.57
C ASP A 155 -18.27 -2.51 2.54
N TRP A 156 -16.96 -2.59 2.38
CA TRP A 156 -16.07 -3.44 3.18
C TRP A 156 -15.73 -2.86 4.58
N GLY A 157 -15.41 -1.58 4.67
CA GLY A 157 -14.80 -0.96 5.86
C GLY A 157 -15.38 0.40 6.23
N GLU A 158 -14.85 0.95 7.31
CA GLU A 158 -15.08 2.33 7.77
C GLU A 158 -13.85 3.17 7.42
N LEU A 159 -14.08 4.41 6.99
CA LEU A 159 -13.01 5.37 6.72
C LEU A 159 -12.40 5.81 8.06
N ASP A 160 -11.13 5.49 8.28
CA ASP A 160 -10.35 5.83 9.48
C ASP A 160 -9.63 7.16 9.29
N GLN A 161 -8.91 7.28 8.17
CA GLN A 161 -8.19 8.51 7.81
C GLN A 161 -8.33 8.81 6.33
N GLU A 162 -8.47 10.10 6.02
CA GLU A 162 -8.40 10.62 4.67
C GLU A 162 -7.18 11.54 4.58
N GLY A 163 -6.16 11.15 3.81
CA GLY A 163 -4.97 11.99 3.65
C GLY A 163 -5.17 13.07 2.59
N ILE A 164 -6.23 13.87 2.74
CA ILE A 164 -6.53 15.03 1.88
C ILE A 164 -6.02 16.35 2.51
N GLU A 165 -5.65 16.37 3.79
CA GLU A 165 -5.54 17.64 4.50
C GLU A 165 -4.25 18.42 4.21
N GLU A 166 -4.45 19.68 3.81
CA GLU A 166 -3.44 20.71 3.54
C GLU A 166 -3.02 21.47 4.81
N ASP A 167 -2.91 20.78 5.95
CA ASP A 167 -2.55 21.41 7.22
C ASP A 167 -1.11 21.11 7.65
N GLN A 168 -0.71 21.62 8.82
CA GLN A 168 0.67 21.90 9.26
C GLN A 168 1.62 20.68 9.35
N THR A 169 1.16 19.49 8.97
CA THR A 169 1.87 18.21 8.98
C THR A 169 2.60 17.89 7.67
N GLY A 170 2.34 18.65 6.60
CA GLY A 170 2.92 18.44 5.26
C GLY A 170 2.03 17.58 4.35
N LYS A 171 2.20 17.70 3.03
CA LYS A 171 1.31 17.03 2.07
C LYS A 171 1.69 15.56 1.94
N VAL A 172 0.71 14.67 2.11
CA VAL A 172 0.92 13.21 2.01
C VAL A 172 1.21 12.80 0.56
N VAL A 173 0.38 13.27 -0.37
CA VAL A 173 0.54 13.03 -1.81
C VAL A 173 0.30 14.33 -2.60
N GLU A 174 0.71 14.34 -3.87
CA GLU A 174 0.48 15.45 -4.81
C GLU A 174 -1.01 15.79 -4.96
N GLY A 175 -1.31 17.04 -5.34
CA GLY A 175 -2.68 17.56 -5.31
C GLY A 175 -3.71 16.82 -6.19
N GLY A 176 -3.26 16.11 -7.23
CA GLY A 176 -4.11 15.28 -8.10
C GLY A 176 -4.31 13.84 -7.61
N GLU A 177 -3.68 13.48 -6.49
CA GLU A 177 -3.67 12.15 -5.90
C GLU A 177 -4.42 12.20 -4.56
N ALA A 178 -4.96 11.07 -4.13
CA ALA A 178 -5.58 10.90 -2.83
C ALA A 178 -5.10 9.61 -2.19
N ILE A 179 -5.13 9.59 -0.86
CA ILE A 179 -4.89 8.42 -0.04
C ILE A 179 -6.03 8.28 0.96
N MET A 180 -6.56 7.06 1.09
CA MET A 180 -7.64 6.74 2.01
C MET A 180 -7.27 5.50 2.81
N VAL A 181 -7.52 5.54 4.11
CA VAL A 181 -7.27 4.43 5.03
C VAL A 181 -8.61 3.94 5.55
N PHE A 182 -8.89 2.67 5.31
CA PHE A 182 -10.09 1.98 5.77
C PHE A 182 -9.72 0.90 6.79
N ARG A 183 -10.57 0.76 7.81
CA ARG A 183 -10.54 -0.35 8.76
C ARG A 183 -11.74 -1.25 8.54
N ARG A 184 -11.59 -2.55 8.75
CA ARG A 184 -12.68 -3.48 8.56
C ARG A 184 -13.84 -3.21 9.54
N LYS A 185 -15.08 -3.27 9.04
CA LYS A 185 -16.28 -3.15 9.87
C LYS A 185 -16.34 -4.22 10.94
N GLY A 186 -16.70 -3.83 12.16
CA GLY A 186 -16.94 -4.76 13.27
C GLY A 186 -15.69 -5.28 13.97
N GLU A 187 -14.48 -4.80 13.64
CA GLU A 187 -13.32 -5.01 14.49
C GLU A 187 -13.34 -4.03 15.67
N ILE A 188 -13.30 -4.57 16.89
CA ILE A 188 -13.11 -3.76 18.10
C ILE A 188 -11.66 -3.30 18.10
N VAL A 189 -11.41 -2.02 17.80
CA VAL A 189 -10.11 -1.39 18.03
C VAL A 189 -9.85 -1.46 19.54
N PRO A 190 -8.78 -2.14 20.01
CA PRO A 190 -8.40 -2.05 21.41
C PRO A 190 -8.11 -0.57 21.69
N GLN A 191 -8.93 0.05 22.53
CA GLN A 191 -8.63 1.37 23.06
C GLN A 191 -7.23 1.29 23.66
N LEU A 192 -6.32 2.15 23.18
CA LEU A 192 -5.08 2.41 23.89
C LEU A 192 -5.49 2.79 25.32
N GLU A 193 -5.19 1.92 26.28
CA GLU A 193 -5.17 2.30 27.69
C GLU A 193 -4.13 3.40 27.79
N ILE A 194 -4.61 4.65 27.77
CA ILE A 194 -3.85 5.79 28.25
C ILE A 194 -3.79 5.58 29.75
N ASP A 195 -2.81 4.80 30.19
CA ASP A 195 -2.42 4.75 31.58
C ASP A 195 -2.14 6.17 32.03
N LYS A 196 -2.96 6.61 32.98
CA LYS A 196 -2.76 7.82 33.75
C LYS A 196 -1.40 7.71 34.43
N ILE A 197 -0.44 8.53 33.99
CA ILE A 197 0.71 8.95 34.79
C ILE A 197 0.37 10.31 35.39
#